data_AF-A0A653BHD1-F1
#
_entry.id   AF-A0A653BHD1-F1
#
_cell.length_a   1.000
_cell.length_b   1.000
_cell.length_c   1.000
_cell.angle_alpha   90.00
_cell.angle_beta   90.00
_cell.angle_gamma   90.00
#
_symmetry.space_group_name_H-M   'P 1'
#
loop_
_entity.id
_entity.type
_entity.pdbx_description
1 polymer ?
#
loop_
_entity_poly.entity_id
_entity_poly.type
_entity_poly.pdbx_seq_one_letter_code
_entity_poly.pdbx_strand_id
1 'polypeptide(L)'
;MKVFLAVLVILFVSENVQGQMFDTPGRLRKKCKVPARKVSDALVSSVKIDFFTQYLDHSDASHAKTFKQRYFVDEQYASAEKDVAFLFIDGESESSEDFIKSGEWVESAKKFNASLFLLEHRYFGKSIPTEDLSTENLKYLTVDQALADTANFIEGIKTQYKLAPDVKWIVFGCSYSGSLVAWFRQKYPDLTKGGVASSAPLVAKVNFADYHKVVYDDIRSSKNGNQTGEECISAVQKAFEQLNSKAQNKDGQLGLDNMFKLCDTITENNSAENLASLTDYLLYFFSGK
;
A
#
# COMPACT_ATOMS: atom_id res chain seq x y z
N MET A 1 -2.90 45.94 -7.91
CA MET A 1 -2.84 45.16 -6.65
C MET A 1 -3.43 43.74 -6.74
N LYS A 2 -4.32 43.41 -7.69
CA LYS A 2 -4.83 42.03 -7.87
C LYS A 2 -3.98 41.13 -8.78
N VAL A 3 -3.12 41.70 -9.64
CA VAL A 3 -2.25 40.93 -10.55
C VAL A 3 -0.96 40.46 -9.86
N PHE A 4 -0.48 41.18 -8.83
CA PHE A 4 0.72 40.81 -8.08
C PHE A 4 0.52 39.63 -7.12
N LEU A 5 -0.72 39.41 -6.63
CA LEU A 5 -1.04 38.27 -5.77
C LEU A 5 -1.13 36.95 -6.56
N ALA A 6 -1.55 37.01 -7.83
CA ALA A 6 -1.67 35.84 -8.70
C ALA A 6 -0.30 35.27 -9.10
N VAL A 7 0.71 36.13 -9.31
CA VAL A 7 2.07 35.68 -9.67
C VAL A 7 2.79 35.06 -8.48
N LEU A 8 2.53 35.52 -7.24
CA LEU A 8 3.09 34.92 -6.03
C LEU A 8 2.49 33.55 -5.70
N VAL A 9 1.21 33.33 -5.98
CA VAL A 9 0.58 32.00 -5.83
C VAL A 9 1.08 31.04 -6.91
N ILE A 10 1.31 31.51 -8.14
CA ILE A 10 1.86 30.66 -9.21
C ILE A 10 3.33 30.28 -8.90
N LEU A 11 4.14 31.19 -8.37
CA LEU A 11 5.53 30.91 -8.01
C LEU A 11 5.66 29.96 -6.81
N PHE A 12 4.78 30.06 -5.81
CA PHE A 12 4.75 29.10 -4.69
C PHE A 12 4.22 27.72 -5.09
N VAL A 13 3.39 27.62 -6.14
CA VAL A 13 2.92 26.33 -6.67
C VAL A 13 3.94 25.72 -7.66
N SER A 14 4.77 26.53 -8.33
CA SER A 14 5.79 26.02 -9.27
C SER A 14 7.09 25.54 -8.61
N GLU A 15 7.38 25.88 -7.35
CA GLU A 15 8.61 25.45 -6.66
C GLU A 15 8.40 24.30 -5.65
N ASN A 16 7.21 23.71 -5.54
CA ASN A 16 6.97 22.57 -4.63
C ASN A 16 6.07 21.45 -5.17
N VAL A 17 6.00 21.31 -6.50
CA VAL A 17 5.42 20.11 -7.14
C VAL A 17 6.53 19.37 -7.89
N GLN A 18 7.57 18.98 -7.15
CA GLN A 18 8.17 17.67 -7.36
C GLN A 18 7.45 16.74 -6.40
N GLY A 19 6.35 16.16 -6.89
CA GLY A 19 5.81 14.95 -6.29
C GLY A 19 6.87 13.88 -6.42
N GLN A 20 7.75 13.76 -5.42
CA GLN A 20 8.53 12.56 -5.22
C GLN A 20 7.53 11.48 -4.80
N MET A 21 7.12 10.75 -5.82
CA MET A 21 6.43 9.49 -5.79
C MET A 21 6.92 8.64 -4.61
N PHE A 22 5.96 8.04 -3.91
CA PHE A 22 6.16 6.95 -2.97
C PHE A 22 7.14 5.92 -3.52
N ASP A 23 8.39 5.97 -3.06
CA ASP A 23 9.35 4.89 -3.19
C ASP A 23 10.19 4.84 -1.90
N THR A 24 9.61 4.23 -0.86
CA THR A 24 10.41 3.77 0.28
C THR A 24 10.23 2.27 0.53
N PRO A 25 10.72 1.38 -0.35
CA PRO A 25 11.69 0.42 0.12
C PRO A 25 12.96 1.23 0.44
N GLY A 26 13.05 1.71 1.68
CA GLY A 26 13.99 2.76 2.10
C GLY A 26 15.35 2.70 1.40
N ARG A 27 15.83 3.84 0.90
CA ARG A 27 17.23 4.00 0.45
C ARG A 27 18.24 3.62 1.55
N LEU A 28 17.81 3.60 2.82
CA LEU A 28 18.56 3.05 3.95
C LEU A 28 18.69 1.50 3.98
N ARG A 29 18.04 0.76 3.07
CA ARG A 29 18.14 -0.71 2.99
C ARG A 29 19.02 -1.23 1.85
N LYS A 30 19.30 -0.46 0.79
CA LYS A 30 20.01 -0.99 -0.39
C LYS A 30 21.47 -1.40 -0.13
N LYS A 31 22.10 -0.97 0.97
CA LYS A 31 23.48 -1.38 1.35
C LYS A 31 23.59 -2.19 2.64
N CYS A 32 22.55 -2.31 3.45
CA CYS A 32 22.56 -3.22 4.59
C CYS A 32 22.13 -4.61 4.13
N LYS A 33 23.09 -5.48 3.84
CA LYS A 33 22.83 -6.92 3.67
C LYS A 33 22.27 -7.47 5.00
N VAL A 34 20.96 -7.46 5.14
CA VAL A 34 20.27 -8.26 6.15
C VAL A 34 20.44 -9.72 5.70
N PRO A 35 20.98 -10.62 6.54
CA PRO A 35 21.09 -12.02 6.15
C PRO A 35 19.69 -12.56 5.86
N ALA A 36 19.52 -13.11 4.65
CA ALA A 36 18.29 -13.77 4.27
C ALA A 36 17.96 -14.87 5.27
N ARG A 37 16.77 -14.80 5.88
CA ARG A 37 16.26 -15.90 6.69
C ARG A 37 16.05 -17.08 5.76
N LYS A 38 16.78 -18.17 5.99
CA LYS A 38 16.56 -19.44 5.30
C LYS A 38 15.16 -19.94 5.66
N VAL A 39 14.26 -19.94 4.68
CA VAL A 39 13.00 -20.66 4.77
C VAL A 39 13.27 -22.06 4.21
N SER A 40 12.94 -23.07 5.02
CA SER A 40 13.11 -24.48 4.70
C SER A 40 12.15 -24.94 3.61
N ASP A 41 12.60 -25.95 2.86
CA ASP A 41 11.99 -26.47 1.64
C ASP A 41 10.52 -26.92 1.74
N ALA A 42 9.78 -26.52 0.69
CA ALA A 42 8.75 -27.26 -0.03
C ALA A 42 7.72 -28.09 0.76
N LEU A 43 6.66 -27.40 1.22
CA LEU A 43 5.30 -27.93 1.05
C LEU A 43 4.90 -27.67 -0.41
N VAL A 44 4.43 -28.69 -1.12
CA VAL A 44 3.81 -28.51 -2.44
C VAL A 44 2.69 -27.50 -2.27
N SER A 45 2.88 -26.31 -2.82
CA SER A 45 1.92 -25.23 -2.66
C SER A 45 0.69 -25.54 -3.51
N SER A 46 -0.47 -25.59 -2.85
CA SER A 46 -1.79 -25.59 -3.50
C SER A 46 -2.08 -24.26 -4.22
N VAL A 47 -1.31 -23.23 -3.91
CA VAL A 47 -1.49 -21.90 -4.50
C VAL A 47 -1.03 -21.93 -5.94
N LYS A 48 -1.93 -21.57 -6.85
CA LYS A 48 -1.60 -21.31 -8.25
C LYS A 48 -1.48 -19.80 -8.46
N ILE A 49 -0.38 -19.39 -9.09
CA ILE A 49 -0.15 -18.02 -9.54
C ILE A 49 -0.41 -18.00 -11.04
N ASP A 50 -1.24 -17.07 -11.51
CA ASP A 50 -1.59 -16.96 -12.93
C ASP A 50 -1.87 -15.49 -13.29
N PHE A 51 -2.19 -15.24 -14.56
CA PHE A 51 -2.46 -13.90 -15.09
C PHE A 51 -3.82 -13.83 -15.78
N PHE A 52 -4.64 -12.91 -15.30
CA PHE A 52 -5.89 -12.53 -15.94
C PHE A 52 -5.63 -11.53 -17.06
N THR A 53 -6.33 -11.67 -18.19
CA THR A 53 -6.23 -10.70 -19.29
C THR A 53 -7.18 -9.56 -19.00
N GLN A 54 -6.62 -8.41 -18.64
CA GLN A 54 -7.35 -7.24 -18.17
C GLN A 54 -7.35 -6.13 -19.23
N TYR A 55 -8.39 -5.29 -19.27
CA TYR A 55 -8.41 -4.12 -20.12
C TYR A 55 -7.46 -3.04 -19.60
N LEU A 56 -6.69 -2.43 -20.50
CA LEU A 56 -5.83 -1.30 -20.14
C LEU A 56 -6.68 -0.12 -19.63
N ASP A 57 -7.77 0.15 -20.34
CA ASP A 57 -8.68 1.26 -20.09
C ASP A 57 -10.14 0.79 -20.16
N HIS A 58 -10.81 0.75 -19.01
CA HIS A 58 -12.23 0.41 -18.90
C HIS A 58 -13.18 1.53 -19.36
N SER A 59 -12.66 2.72 -19.65
CA SER A 59 -13.44 3.81 -20.25
C SER A 59 -13.45 3.75 -21.78
N ASP A 60 -12.54 2.98 -22.38
CA ASP A 60 -12.52 2.70 -23.81
C ASP A 60 -13.48 1.56 -24.14
N ALA A 61 -14.64 1.91 -24.71
CA ALA A 61 -15.68 0.94 -25.08
C ALA A 61 -15.21 -0.11 -26.11
N SER A 62 -14.12 0.14 -26.85
CA SER A 62 -13.56 -0.84 -27.77
C SER A 62 -12.76 -1.94 -27.07
N HIS A 63 -12.29 -1.68 -25.84
CA HIS A 63 -11.40 -2.54 -25.08
C HIS A 63 -10.21 -3.06 -25.90
N ALA A 64 -9.70 -2.25 -26.83
CA ALA A 64 -8.73 -2.69 -27.84
C ALA A 64 -7.36 -3.07 -27.26
N LYS A 65 -7.02 -2.56 -26.07
CA LYS A 65 -5.74 -2.81 -25.40
C LYS A 65 -5.94 -3.55 -24.09
N THR A 66 -5.08 -4.54 -23.87
CA THR A 66 -5.10 -5.39 -22.66
C THR A 66 -3.73 -5.51 -22.04
N PHE A 67 -3.68 -5.84 -20.75
CA PHE A 67 -2.47 -6.24 -20.04
C PHE A 67 -2.71 -7.51 -19.22
N LYS A 68 -1.65 -8.05 -18.64
CA LYS A 68 -1.69 -9.24 -17.77
C LYS A 68 -1.70 -8.79 -16.31
N GLN A 69 -2.83 -8.99 -15.64
CA GLN A 69 -2.98 -8.72 -14.22
C GLN A 69 -2.76 -10.01 -13.43
N ARG A 70 -1.78 -10.02 -12.53
CA ARG A 70 -1.45 -11.21 -11.74
C ARG A 70 -2.53 -11.47 -10.70
N TYR A 71 -2.83 -12.73 -10.47
CA TYR A 71 -3.64 -13.16 -9.34
C TYR A 71 -3.14 -14.49 -8.79
N PHE A 72 -3.55 -14.78 -7.56
CA PHE A 72 -3.26 -16.01 -6.86
C PHE A 72 -4.58 -16.67 -6.54
N VAL A 73 -4.60 -18.00 -6.55
CA VAL A 73 -5.78 -18.78 -6.19
C VAL A 73 -5.37 -19.94 -5.28
N ASP A 74 -6.19 -20.19 -4.27
CA ASP A 74 -6.13 -21.38 -3.44
C ASP A 74 -7.53 -21.98 -3.30
N GLU A 75 -7.72 -23.17 -3.88
CA GLU A 75 -9.00 -23.89 -3.83
C GLU A 75 -9.00 -25.04 -2.82
N GLN A 76 -7.96 -25.16 -1.97
CA GLN A 76 -7.84 -26.31 -1.05
C GLN A 76 -8.96 -26.37 0.00
N TYR A 77 -9.63 -25.25 0.25
CA TYR A 77 -10.75 -25.13 1.17
C TYR A 77 -12.11 -25.12 0.47
N ALA A 78 -12.13 -25.04 -0.86
CA ALA A 78 -13.37 -24.86 -1.60
C ALA A 78 -14.29 -26.07 -1.44
N SER A 79 -15.58 -25.82 -1.26
CA SER A 79 -16.60 -26.85 -1.37
C SER A 79 -16.59 -27.45 -2.78
N ALA A 80 -17.11 -28.69 -2.93
CA ALA A 80 -17.25 -29.30 -4.25
C ALA A 80 -18.12 -28.46 -5.21
N GLU A 81 -19.08 -27.73 -4.66
CA GLU A 81 -20.00 -26.85 -5.41
C GLU A 81 -19.36 -25.51 -5.78
N LYS A 82 -18.30 -25.08 -5.08
CA LYS A 82 -17.64 -23.77 -5.27
C LYS A 82 -18.64 -22.60 -5.25
N ASP A 83 -19.56 -22.63 -4.29
CA ASP A 83 -20.66 -21.67 -4.15
C ASP A 83 -20.33 -20.46 -3.27
N VAL A 84 -19.13 -20.42 -2.67
CA VAL A 84 -18.59 -19.29 -1.93
C VAL A 84 -17.19 -18.98 -2.45
N ALA A 85 -16.92 -17.71 -2.74
CA ALA A 85 -15.61 -17.25 -3.18
C ALA A 85 -15.21 -15.97 -2.45
N PHE A 86 -13.99 -15.94 -1.93
CA PHE A 86 -13.40 -14.79 -1.29
C PHE A 86 -12.37 -14.15 -2.22
N LEU A 87 -12.49 -12.85 -2.41
CA LEU A 87 -11.55 -12.07 -3.19
C LEU A 87 -10.86 -11.03 -2.30
N PHE A 88 -9.56 -11.16 -2.10
CA PHE A 88 -8.77 -10.07 -1.55
C PHE A 88 -8.35 -9.14 -2.69
N ILE A 89 -8.76 -7.88 -2.60
CA ILE A 89 -8.30 -6.81 -3.49
C ILE A 89 -6.97 -6.34 -2.91
N ASP A 90 -5.85 -6.59 -3.58
CA ASP A 90 -4.56 -6.14 -3.07
C ASP A 90 -4.40 -4.62 -3.20
N GLY A 91 -3.53 -4.05 -2.39
CA GLY A 91 -3.26 -2.63 -2.32
C GLY A 91 -2.00 -2.21 -3.08
N GLU A 92 -1.33 -1.23 -2.50
CA GLU A 92 -0.20 -0.49 -3.04
C GLU A 92 1.15 -1.24 -2.95
N SER A 93 1.17 -2.55 -3.23
CA SER A 93 2.38 -3.37 -3.15
C SER A 93 2.37 -4.59 -4.08
N GLU A 94 3.55 -5.19 -4.27
CA GLU A 94 3.65 -6.50 -4.91
C GLU A 94 2.99 -7.58 -4.03
N SER A 95 2.04 -8.33 -4.61
CA SER A 95 1.41 -9.47 -3.96
C SER A 95 2.40 -10.64 -3.78
N SER A 96 2.19 -11.44 -2.75
CA SER A 96 3.02 -12.62 -2.48
C SER A 96 2.19 -13.88 -2.25
N GLU A 97 2.82 -15.02 -2.50
CA GLU A 97 2.21 -16.33 -2.23
C GLU A 97 1.95 -16.55 -0.73
N ASP A 98 2.75 -15.95 0.15
CA ASP A 98 2.56 -16.04 1.60
C ASP A 98 1.29 -15.33 2.06
N PHE A 99 0.86 -14.28 1.34
CA PHE A 99 -0.31 -13.50 1.68
C PHE A 99 -1.62 -14.31 1.56
N ILE A 100 -1.76 -15.13 0.51
CA ILE A 100 -2.95 -15.98 0.30
C ILE A 100 -2.99 -17.21 1.22
N LYS A 101 -1.90 -17.51 1.93
CA LYS A 101 -1.81 -18.68 2.82
C LYS A 101 -2.21 -18.39 4.26
N SER A 102 -2.32 -17.12 4.67
CA SER A 102 -2.47 -16.76 6.09
C SER A 102 -3.36 -15.54 6.34
N GLY A 103 -3.77 -15.38 7.59
CA GLY A 103 -4.60 -14.28 8.06
C GLY A 103 -6.06 -14.65 8.25
N GLU A 104 -6.81 -13.75 8.91
CA GLU A 104 -8.20 -14.00 9.31
C GLU A 104 -9.14 -14.30 8.12
N TRP A 105 -8.88 -13.73 6.95
CA TRP A 105 -9.65 -13.99 5.75
C TRP A 105 -9.49 -15.42 5.23
N VAL A 106 -8.31 -16.03 5.42
CA VAL A 106 -8.03 -17.44 5.11
C VAL A 106 -8.68 -18.37 6.14
N GLU A 107 -8.62 -18.02 7.43
CA GLU A 107 -9.34 -18.77 8.47
C GLU A 107 -10.85 -18.74 8.25
N SER A 108 -11.38 -17.60 7.82
CA SER A 108 -12.78 -17.48 7.38
C SER A 108 -13.05 -18.38 6.17
N ALA A 109 -12.16 -18.44 5.18
CA ALA A 109 -12.34 -19.29 4.01
C ALA A 109 -12.43 -20.77 4.35
N LYS A 110 -11.58 -21.24 5.29
CA LYS A 110 -11.67 -22.60 5.85
C LYS A 110 -13.04 -22.88 6.46
N LYS A 111 -13.56 -21.93 7.24
CA LYS A 111 -14.85 -22.08 7.92
C LYS A 111 -16.04 -22.09 6.95
N PHE A 112 -15.96 -21.32 5.87
CA PHE A 112 -17.05 -21.16 4.89
C PHE A 112 -16.86 -22.02 3.63
N ASN A 113 -15.83 -22.86 3.58
CA ASN A 113 -15.44 -23.67 2.44
C ASN A 113 -15.31 -22.85 1.13
N ALA A 114 -14.65 -21.69 1.21
CA ALA A 114 -14.58 -20.74 0.11
C ALA A 114 -13.36 -20.97 -0.79
N SER A 115 -13.52 -20.76 -2.11
CA SER A 115 -12.38 -20.56 -3.02
C SER A 115 -11.72 -19.21 -2.72
N LEU A 116 -10.39 -19.19 -2.56
CA LEU A 116 -9.63 -17.96 -2.31
C LEU A 116 -9.03 -17.40 -3.59
N PHE A 117 -9.17 -16.09 -3.77
CA PHE A 117 -8.52 -15.33 -4.82
C PHE A 117 -7.85 -14.09 -4.22
N LEU A 118 -6.63 -13.79 -4.66
CA LEU A 118 -5.91 -12.55 -4.39
C LEU A 118 -5.60 -11.88 -5.73
N LEU A 119 -6.16 -10.70 -5.96
CA LEU A 119 -5.96 -9.95 -7.21
C LEU A 119 -4.94 -8.84 -6.98
N GLU A 120 -3.83 -8.89 -7.71
CA GLU A 120 -2.80 -7.86 -7.64
C GLU A 120 -3.28 -6.57 -8.30
N HIS A 121 -3.00 -5.44 -7.65
CA HIS A 121 -3.42 -4.13 -8.12
C HIS A 121 -2.66 -3.72 -9.39
N ARG A 122 -3.34 -3.09 -10.36
CA ARG A 122 -2.68 -2.50 -11.53
C ARG A 122 -1.56 -1.53 -11.12
N TYR A 123 -0.45 -1.53 -11.84
CA TYR A 123 0.78 -0.78 -11.57
C TYR A 123 1.61 -1.23 -10.36
N PHE A 124 1.23 -2.31 -9.67
CA PHE A 124 2.03 -2.88 -8.60
C PHE A 124 2.53 -4.28 -8.96
N GLY A 125 3.66 -4.66 -8.38
CA GLY A 125 4.26 -5.98 -8.56
C GLY A 125 4.50 -6.37 -10.01
N LYS A 126 3.81 -7.41 -10.47
CA LYS A 126 3.91 -7.93 -11.85
C LYS A 126 2.74 -7.49 -12.74
N SER A 127 1.86 -6.64 -12.23
CA SER A 127 0.65 -6.19 -12.92
C SER A 127 0.85 -4.81 -13.53
N ILE A 128 1.85 -4.67 -14.41
CA ILE A 128 2.24 -3.39 -15.02
C ILE A 128 1.60 -3.25 -16.41
N PRO A 129 0.64 -2.31 -16.61
CA PRO A 129 -0.11 -2.21 -17.88
C PRO A 129 0.65 -1.50 -19.01
N THR A 130 1.67 -0.71 -18.69
CA THR A 130 2.39 0.18 -19.61
C THR A 130 3.88 -0.15 -19.65
N GLU A 131 4.59 0.42 -20.62
CA GLU A 131 6.01 0.17 -20.83
C GLU A 131 6.89 0.77 -19.72
N ASP A 132 6.44 1.89 -19.12
CA ASP A 132 7.11 2.55 -18.01
C ASP A 132 6.11 3.20 -17.04
N LEU A 133 6.65 3.81 -15.98
CA LEU A 133 5.92 4.55 -14.93
C LEU A 133 6.01 6.07 -15.15
N SER A 134 6.14 6.54 -16.38
CA SER A 134 6.07 7.97 -16.69
C SER A 134 4.68 8.53 -16.36
N THR A 135 4.58 9.83 -16.06
CA THR A 135 3.31 10.48 -15.73
C THR A 135 2.23 10.28 -16.81
N GLU A 136 2.63 10.25 -18.09
CA GLU A 136 1.71 9.98 -19.19
C GLU A 136 1.11 8.57 -19.12
N ASN A 137 1.92 7.58 -18.76
CA ASN A 137 1.49 6.20 -18.61
C ASN A 137 0.69 5.97 -17.33
N LEU A 138 0.97 6.72 -16.25
CA LEU A 138 0.24 6.63 -14.98
C LEU A 138 -1.22 7.14 -15.05
N LYS A 139 -1.68 7.69 -16.19
CA LYS A 139 -3.08 8.12 -16.34
C LYS A 139 -4.10 6.99 -16.13
N TYR A 140 -3.71 5.72 -16.30
CA TYR A 140 -4.57 4.57 -16.01
C TYR A 140 -4.46 4.03 -14.58
N LEU A 141 -3.59 4.63 -13.74
CA LEU A 141 -3.50 4.34 -12.32
C LEU A 141 -4.54 5.19 -11.57
N THR A 142 -5.79 4.74 -11.61
CA THR A 142 -6.89 5.39 -10.90
C THR A 142 -7.71 4.38 -10.13
N VAL A 143 -8.39 4.84 -9.07
CA VAL A 143 -9.32 4.01 -8.29
C VAL A 143 -10.41 3.45 -9.19
N ASP A 144 -11.01 4.26 -10.06
CA ASP A 144 -12.09 3.81 -10.96
C ASP A 144 -11.67 2.64 -11.84
N GLN A 145 -10.45 2.68 -12.37
CA GLN A 145 -9.89 1.62 -13.20
C GLN A 145 -9.59 0.35 -12.39
N ALA A 146 -9.07 0.48 -11.16
CA ALA A 146 -8.83 -0.67 -10.27
C ALA A 146 -10.13 -1.34 -9.80
N LEU A 147 -11.19 -0.56 -9.57
CA LEU A 147 -12.52 -1.10 -9.27
C LEU A 147 -13.12 -1.83 -10.48
N ALA A 148 -12.94 -1.28 -11.68
CA ALA A 148 -13.38 -1.93 -12.92
C ALA A 148 -12.58 -3.20 -13.22
N ASP A 149 -11.28 -3.24 -12.89
CA ASP A 149 -10.48 -4.46 -12.95
C ASP A 149 -11.07 -5.57 -12.09
N THR A 150 -11.40 -5.22 -10.85
CA THR A 150 -12.01 -6.14 -9.88
C THR A 150 -13.34 -6.67 -10.39
N ALA A 151 -14.16 -5.81 -11.00
CA ALA A 151 -15.44 -6.22 -11.59
C ALA A 151 -15.25 -7.21 -12.75
N ASN A 152 -14.39 -6.85 -13.72
CA ASN A 152 -14.08 -7.70 -14.87
C ASN A 152 -13.44 -9.04 -14.43
N PHE A 153 -12.59 -9.01 -13.40
CA PHE A 153 -12.00 -10.22 -12.83
C PHE A 153 -13.07 -11.15 -12.23
N ILE A 154 -13.98 -10.62 -11.40
CA ILE A 154 -15.08 -11.43 -10.80
C ILE A 154 -15.93 -12.09 -11.88
N GLU A 155 -16.23 -11.39 -12.97
CA GLU A 155 -17.03 -11.94 -14.06
C GLU A 155 -16.26 -13.01 -14.85
N GLY A 156 -15.01 -12.74 -15.22
CA GLY A 156 -14.19 -13.66 -16.00
C GLY A 156 -13.77 -14.92 -15.25
N ILE A 157 -13.45 -14.79 -13.96
CA ILE A 157 -12.87 -15.89 -13.17
C ILE A 157 -13.89 -16.99 -12.86
N LYS A 158 -15.19 -16.64 -12.80
CA LYS A 158 -16.29 -17.60 -12.58
C LYS A 158 -16.23 -18.76 -13.57
N THR A 159 -16.10 -18.45 -14.86
CA THR A 159 -16.02 -19.45 -15.92
C THR A 159 -14.71 -20.22 -15.88
N GLN A 160 -13.59 -19.52 -15.66
CA GLN A 160 -12.26 -20.12 -15.67
C GLN A 160 -12.09 -21.17 -14.55
N TYR A 161 -12.67 -20.94 -13.38
CA TYR A 161 -12.57 -21.83 -12.22
C TYR A 161 -13.81 -22.70 -11.96
N LYS A 162 -14.81 -22.61 -12.85
CA LYS A 162 -16.08 -23.34 -12.75
C LYS A 162 -16.78 -23.10 -11.41
N LEU A 163 -16.83 -21.85 -10.98
CA LEU A 163 -17.57 -21.46 -9.78
C LEU A 163 -19.07 -21.66 -10.01
N ALA A 164 -19.83 -21.85 -8.94
CA ALA A 164 -21.28 -21.98 -9.03
C ALA A 164 -21.90 -20.76 -9.74
N PRO A 165 -22.96 -20.93 -10.55
CA PRO A 165 -23.65 -19.81 -11.20
C PRO A 165 -24.12 -18.72 -10.21
N ASP A 166 -24.53 -19.12 -9.00
CA ASP A 166 -24.99 -18.26 -7.91
C ASP A 166 -23.94 -18.01 -6.82
N VAL A 167 -22.64 -18.17 -7.16
CA VAL A 167 -21.52 -18.00 -6.24
C VAL A 167 -21.61 -16.71 -5.41
N LYS A 168 -21.42 -16.86 -4.11
CA LYS A 168 -21.46 -15.78 -3.12
C LYS A 168 -20.07 -15.18 -2.97
N TRP A 169 -19.83 -14.06 -3.63
CA TRP A 169 -18.57 -13.32 -3.50
C TRP A 169 -18.55 -12.45 -2.25
N ILE A 170 -17.48 -12.58 -1.45
CA ILE A 170 -17.13 -11.64 -0.38
C ILE A 170 -15.76 -11.04 -0.72
N VAL A 171 -15.67 -9.71 -0.72
CA VAL A 171 -14.41 -8.99 -1.00
C VAL A 171 -13.71 -8.55 0.29
N PHE A 172 -12.39 -8.59 0.32
CA PHE A 172 -11.56 -8.26 1.48
C PHE A 172 -10.48 -7.24 1.09
N GLY A 173 -10.09 -6.40 2.04
CA GLY A 173 -9.07 -5.37 1.86
C GLY A 173 -8.71 -4.69 3.17
N CYS A 174 -7.52 -4.09 3.23
CA CYS A 174 -7.01 -3.37 4.39
C CYS A 174 -6.37 -2.04 3.95
N SER A 175 -6.41 -1.00 4.79
CA SER A 175 -5.84 0.31 4.44
C SER A 175 -6.47 0.85 3.13
N TYR A 176 -5.68 1.30 2.15
CA TYR A 176 -6.17 1.71 0.83
C TYR A 176 -7.01 0.63 0.15
N SER A 177 -6.62 -0.65 0.21
CA SER A 177 -7.45 -1.70 -0.37
C SER A 177 -8.74 -1.95 0.40
N GLY A 178 -8.78 -1.61 1.70
CA GLY A 178 -10.01 -1.52 2.47
C GLY A 178 -10.95 -0.45 1.91
N SER A 179 -10.41 0.71 1.53
CA SER A 179 -11.19 1.74 0.83
C SER A 179 -11.67 1.27 -0.53
N LEU A 180 -10.84 0.53 -1.29
CA LEU A 180 -11.27 -0.11 -2.53
C LEU A 180 -12.44 -1.07 -2.32
N VAL A 181 -12.46 -1.88 -1.26
CA VAL A 181 -13.59 -2.76 -0.93
C VAL A 181 -14.88 -1.97 -0.71
N ALA A 182 -14.81 -0.90 0.08
CA ALA A 182 -15.97 -0.06 0.37
C ALA A 182 -16.52 0.60 -0.91
N TRP A 183 -15.63 1.20 -1.72
CA TRP A 183 -16.01 1.82 -2.99
C TRP A 183 -16.45 0.80 -4.04
N PHE A 184 -15.88 -0.40 -4.04
CA PHE A 184 -16.29 -1.50 -4.91
C PHE A 184 -17.73 -1.93 -4.60
N ARG A 185 -18.07 -2.11 -3.32
CA ARG A 185 -19.45 -2.42 -2.90
C ARG A 185 -20.43 -1.30 -3.26
N GLN A 186 -20.00 -0.04 -3.17
CA GLN A 186 -20.83 1.10 -3.55
C GLN A 186 -21.08 1.16 -5.06
N LYS A 187 -20.05 0.89 -5.88
CA LYS A 187 -20.11 1.03 -7.34
C LYS A 187 -20.64 -0.21 -8.06
N TYR A 188 -20.36 -1.40 -7.54
CA TYR A 188 -20.73 -2.71 -8.10
C TYR A 188 -21.48 -3.57 -7.06
N PRO A 189 -22.64 -3.12 -6.53
CA PRO A 189 -23.34 -3.80 -5.45
C PRO A 189 -23.85 -5.20 -5.84
N ASP A 190 -24.08 -5.45 -7.13
CA ASP A 190 -24.65 -6.71 -7.63
C ASP A 190 -23.61 -7.84 -7.77
N LEU A 191 -22.32 -7.50 -7.86
CA LEU A 191 -21.25 -8.48 -8.09
C LEU A 191 -20.83 -9.23 -6.81
N THR A 192 -21.16 -8.70 -5.64
CA THR A 192 -20.74 -9.23 -4.34
C THR A 192 -21.90 -9.30 -3.35
N LYS A 193 -21.81 -10.19 -2.37
CA LYS A 193 -22.79 -10.27 -1.26
C LYS A 193 -22.39 -9.44 -0.06
N GLY A 194 -21.10 -9.15 0.08
CA GLY A 194 -20.56 -8.34 1.17
C GLY A 194 -19.10 -8.00 0.96
N GLY A 195 -18.56 -7.17 1.85
CA GLY A 195 -17.15 -6.83 1.85
C GLY A 195 -16.64 -6.51 3.25
N VAL A 196 -15.37 -6.84 3.51
CA VAL A 196 -14.66 -6.54 4.75
C VAL A 196 -13.61 -5.48 4.44
N ALA A 197 -13.93 -4.24 4.77
CA ALA A 197 -13.07 -3.07 4.60
C ALA A 197 -12.33 -2.76 5.90
N SER A 198 -11.18 -3.40 6.12
CA SER A 198 -10.41 -3.24 7.37
C SER A 198 -9.59 -1.95 7.36
N SER A 199 -9.66 -1.16 8.44
CA SER A 199 -8.86 0.07 8.62
C SER A 199 -8.87 1.01 7.40
N ALA A 200 -10.02 1.13 6.73
CA ALA A 200 -10.17 1.82 5.46
C ALA A 200 -10.28 3.35 5.64
N PRO A 201 -9.31 4.15 5.16
CA PRO A 201 -9.44 5.61 5.14
C PRO A 201 -10.33 6.04 3.97
N LEU A 202 -11.64 6.15 4.21
CA LEU A 202 -12.62 6.49 3.16
C LEU A 202 -12.61 7.97 2.77
N VAL A 203 -12.07 8.84 3.63
CA VAL A 203 -12.02 10.29 3.40
C VAL A 203 -10.60 10.67 3.01
N ALA A 204 -10.39 11.00 1.74
CA ALA A 204 -9.13 11.55 1.26
C ALA A 204 -8.93 12.97 1.81
N LYS A 205 -7.85 13.18 2.57
CA LYS A 205 -7.47 14.49 3.11
C LYS A 205 -6.08 14.84 2.62
N VAL A 206 -5.92 16.02 2.02
CA VAL A 206 -4.60 16.52 1.58
C VAL A 206 -3.67 16.69 2.78
N ASN A 207 -4.18 17.28 3.86
CA ASN A 207 -3.49 17.35 5.14
C ASN A 207 -4.22 16.48 6.15
N PHE A 208 -3.63 15.33 6.49
CA PHE A 208 -4.22 14.34 7.40
C PHE A 208 -3.64 14.42 8.81
N ALA A 209 -3.62 15.61 9.41
CA ALA A 209 -3.07 15.84 10.75
C ALA A 209 -3.73 14.98 11.86
N ASP A 210 -4.97 14.56 11.67
CA ASP A 210 -5.68 13.66 12.61
C ASP A 210 -4.92 12.34 12.82
N TYR A 211 -4.21 11.84 11.81
CA TYR A 211 -3.41 10.63 11.93
C TYR A 211 -2.30 10.79 12.98
N HIS A 212 -1.59 11.92 12.96
CA HIS A 212 -0.55 12.23 13.95
C HIS A 212 -1.12 12.40 15.36
N LYS A 213 -2.35 12.90 15.48
CA LYS A 213 -3.03 13.01 16.78
C LYS A 213 -3.25 11.62 17.40
N VAL A 214 -3.70 10.65 16.61
CA VAL A 214 -3.91 9.27 17.09
C VAL A 214 -2.58 8.64 17.50
N VAL A 215 -1.51 8.83 16.73
CA VAL A 215 -0.15 8.36 17.09
C VAL A 215 0.31 8.98 18.40
N TYR A 216 0.13 10.30 18.56
CA TYR A 216 0.48 11.00 19.79
C TYR A 216 -0.30 10.45 20.99
N ASP A 217 -1.62 10.29 20.85
CA ASP A 217 -2.49 9.79 21.92
C ASP A 217 -2.16 8.32 22.28
N ASP A 218 -1.78 7.49 21.30
CA ASP A 218 -1.35 6.11 21.52
C ASP A 218 -0.05 6.04 22.33
N ILE A 219 1.00 6.78 21.90
CA ILE A 219 2.26 6.90 22.65
C ILE A 219 2.01 7.42 24.06
N ARG A 220 1.14 8.43 24.21
CA ARG A 220 0.77 9.03 25.50
C ARG A 220 0.15 8.00 26.44
N SER A 221 -0.70 7.14 25.90
CA SER A 221 -1.42 6.12 26.66
C SER A 221 -0.54 4.92 27.03
N SER A 222 0.59 4.75 26.33
CA SER A 222 1.52 3.64 26.54
C SER A 222 2.23 3.69 27.91
N LYS A 223 2.59 2.51 28.42
CA LYS A 223 3.45 2.34 29.59
C LYS A 223 4.47 1.25 29.32
N ASN A 224 5.74 1.52 29.63
CA ASN A 224 6.82 0.55 29.48
C ASN A 224 7.63 0.48 30.79
N GLY A 225 7.31 -0.52 31.62
CA GLY A 225 7.87 -0.64 32.97
C GLY A 225 7.50 0.58 33.82
N ASN A 226 8.51 1.29 34.32
CA ASN A 226 8.33 2.51 35.11
C ASN A 226 8.19 3.78 34.26
N GLN A 227 8.44 3.70 32.95
CA GLN A 227 8.32 4.85 32.06
C GLN A 227 6.88 5.09 31.66
N THR A 228 6.45 6.34 31.79
CA THR A 228 5.12 6.81 31.39
C THR A 228 5.13 7.27 29.93
N GLY A 229 3.97 7.22 29.27
CA GLY A 229 3.83 7.74 27.91
C GLY A 229 4.15 9.25 27.80
N GLU A 230 3.96 10.02 28.86
CA GLU A 230 4.35 11.44 28.91
C GLU A 230 5.87 11.64 28.85
N GLU A 231 6.63 10.80 29.56
CA GLU A 231 8.09 10.80 29.48
C GLU A 231 8.56 10.37 28.08
N CYS A 232 7.87 9.41 27.46
CA CYS A 232 8.14 8.99 26.08
C CYS A 232 7.91 10.13 25.09
N ILE A 233 6.76 10.82 25.15
CA ILE A 233 6.45 11.97 24.30
C ILE A 233 7.49 13.07 24.48
N SER A 234 7.84 13.40 25.72
CA SER A 234 8.82 14.43 26.03
C SER A 234 10.19 14.07 25.44
N ALA A 235 10.58 12.80 25.50
CA ALA A 235 11.81 12.31 24.89
C ALA A 235 11.77 12.40 23.35
N VAL A 236 10.65 12.03 22.72
CA VAL A 236 10.48 12.13 21.26
C VAL A 236 10.54 13.59 20.80
N GLN A 237 9.83 14.49 21.46
CA GLN A 237 9.88 15.94 21.16
C GLN A 237 11.31 16.47 21.24
N LYS A 238 12.00 16.18 22.35
CA LYS A 238 13.39 16.59 22.56
C LYS A 238 14.35 15.98 21.53
N ALA A 239 14.09 14.76 21.06
CA ALA A 239 14.87 14.12 20.02
C ALA A 239 14.71 14.85 18.67
N PHE A 240 13.48 15.21 18.28
CA PHE A 240 13.24 15.97 17.05
C PHE A 240 13.79 17.41 17.11
N GLU A 241 13.77 18.06 18.28
CA GLU A 241 14.44 19.35 18.48
C GLU A 241 15.96 19.24 18.27
N GLN A 242 16.58 18.20 18.83
CA GLN A 242 18.01 17.94 18.64
C GLN A 242 18.34 17.58 17.19
N LEU A 243 17.49 16.77 16.54
CA LEU A 243 17.62 16.43 15.13
C LEU A 243 17.63 17.71 14.28
N ASN A 244 16.64 18.58 14.47
CA ASN A 244 16.50 19.81 13.70
C ASN A 244 17.66 20.78 13.94
N SER A 245 18.16 20.87 15.19
CA SER A 245 19.34 21.67 15.54
C SER A 245 20.63 21.14 14.88
N LYS A 246 20.86 19.82 14.94
CA LYS A 246 22.02 19.17 14.31
C LYS A 246 21.98 19.24 12.80
N ALA A 247 20.79 19.23 12.20
CA ALA A 247 20.61 19.33 10.76
C ALA A 247 21.10 20.68 10.18
N GLN A 248 21.25 21.74 10.98
CA GLN A 248 21.59 23.08 10.49
C GLN A 248 23.07 23.28 10.13
N ASN A 249 23.98 22.39 10.54
CA ASN A 249 25.42 22.57 10.29
C ASN A 249 26.15 21.24 10.04
N LYS A 250 27.33 21.35 9.41
CA LYS A 250 28.11 20.20 8.93
C LYS A 250 28.53 19.23 10.04
N ASP A 251 28.97 19.74 11.18
CA ASP A 251 29.39 18.90 12.31
C ASP A 251 28.19 18.16 12.93
N GLY A 252 27.05 18.84 13.01
CA GLY A 252 25.78 18.25 13.44
C GLY A 252 25.31 17.15 12.50
N GLN A 253 25.37 17.38 11.19
CA GLN A 253 25.02 16.39 10.16
C GLN A 253 25.93 15.16 10.20
N LEU A 254 27.25 15.33 10.34
CA LEU A 254 28.19 14.22 10.57
C LEU A 254 27.86 13.45 11.88
N GLY A 255 27.41 14.17 12.91
CA GLY A 255 26.89 13.56 14.12
C GLY A 255 25.65 12.69 13.89
N LEU A 256 24.72 13.14 13.05
CA LEU A 256 23.53 12.37 12.67
C LEU A 256 23.90 11.13 11.85
N ASP A 257 24.82 11.27 10.89
CA ASP A 257 25.35 10.15 10.11
C ASP A 257 25.89 9.04 10.99
N ASN A 258 26.72 9.40 11.96
CA ASN A 258 27.32 8.45 12.89
C ASN A 258 26.29 7.84 13.85
N MET A 259 25.35 8.64 14.34
CA MET A 259 24.33 8.20 15.29
C MET A 259 23.33 7.21 14.66
N PHE A 260 22.82 7.54 13.48
CA PHE A 260 21.84 6.74 12.76
C PHE A 260 22.47 5.72 11.80
N LYS A 261 23.79 5.75 11.64
CA LYS A 261 24.56 4.87 10.73
C LYS A 261 23.98 4.90 9.32
N LEU A 262 23.81 6.11 8.78
CA LEU A 262 23.20 6.30 7.47
C LEU A 262 24.02 5.61 6.38
N CYS A 263 23.33 5.00 5.41
CA CYS A 263 23.97 4.30 4.29
C CYS A 263 24.68 5.25 3.32
N ASP A 264 24.10 6.43 3.13
CA ASP A 264 24.67 7.51 2.33
C ASP A 264 24.91 8.69 3.26
N THR A 265 26.18 9.07 3.38
CA THR A 265 26.64 10.14 4.27
C THR A 265 26.01 11.47 3.84
N ILE A 266 25.65 12.31 4.81
CA ILE A 266 25.18 13.66 4.56
C ILE A 266 26.36 14.51 4.11
N THR A 267 26.25 15.03 2.89
CA THR A 267 27.20 15.93 2.23
C THR A 267 26.49 17.21 1.81
N GLU A 268 27.25 18.24 1.47
CA GLU A 268 26.67 19.52 1.00
C GLU A 268 25.75 19.33 -0.22
N ASN A 269 26.03 18.35 -1.09
CA ASN A 269 25.27 18.11 -2.32
C ASN A 269 23.98 17.30 -2.16
N ASN A 270 23.81 16.59 -1.04
CA ASN A 270 22.65 15.72 -0.79
C ASN A 270 21.99 15.97 0.57
N SER A 271 22.37 17.07 1.25
CA SER A 271 21.95 17.36 2.62
C SER A 271 20.43 17.42 2.77
N ALA A 272 19.76 18.17 1.90
CA ALA A 272 18.30 18.29 1.94
C ALA A 272 17.60 16.94 1.74
N GLU A 273 18.01 16.16 0.74
CA GLU A 273 17.39 14.87 0.39
C GLU A 273 17.62 13.81 1.48
N ASN A 274 18.85 13.71 2.01
CA ASN A 274 19.18 12.73 3.04
C ASN A 274 18.55 13.07 4.39
N LEU A 275 18.48 14.36 4.75
CA LEU A 275 17.80 14.80 5.97
C LEU A 275 16.28 14.61 5.86
N ALA A 276 15.67 14.87 4.70
CA ALA A 276 14.26 14.56 4.45
C ALA A 276 14.02 13.05 4.57
N SER A 277 14.84 12.23 3.92
CA SER A 277 14.75 10.76 3.99
C SER A 277 14.90 10.21 5.41
N LEU A 278 15.82 10.78 6.21
CA LEU A 278 15.97 10.43 7.63
C LEU A 278 14.72 10.83 8.42
N THR A 279 14.19 12.02 8.18
CA THR A 279 12.99 12.52 8.86
C THR A 279 11.78 11.64 8.54
N ASP A 280 11.57 11.30 7.26
CA ASP A 280 10.52 10.40 6.82
C ASP A 280 10.67 9.01 7.42
N TYR A 281 11.89 8.49 7.50
CA TYR A 281 12.16 7.20 8.15
C TYR A 281 11.81 7.21 9.64
N LEU A 282 12.14 8.29 10.35
CA LEU A 282 11.80 8.44 11.77
C LEU A 282 10.29 8.59 11.96
N LEU A 283 9.63 9.39 11.13
CA LEU A 283 8.17 9.53 11.13
C LEU A 283 7.49 8.18 10.85
N TYR A 284 7.99 7.41 9.88
CA TYR A 284 7.53 6.06 9.59
C TYR A 284 7.63 5.16 10.83
N PHE A 285 8.77 5.15 11.52
CA PHE A 285 8.99 4.33 12.72
C PHE A 285 8.00 4.67 13.85
N PHE A 286 7.76 5.96 14.09
CA PHE A 286 6.81 6.38 15.12
C PHE A 286 5.35 6.25 14.71
N SER A 287 5.04 6.15 13.41
CA SER A 287 3.69 5.99 12.90
C SER A 287 3.11 4.57 13.04
N GLY A 288 3.90 3.61 13.51
CA GLY A 288 3.43 2.28 13.92
C GLY A 288 2.98 1.37 12.78
N LYS A 289 3.53 1.53 11.57
CA LYS A 289 3.30 0.61 10.44
C LYS A 289 4.44 -0.39 10.24
#